data_AF-A0A413PEB6-F1
#
_entry.id   AF-A0A413PEB6-F1
#
_cell.length_a   1.000
_cell.length_b   1.000
_cell.length_c   1.000
_cell.angle_alpha   90.00
_cell.angle_beta   90.00
_cell.angle_gamma   90.00
#
_symmetry.space_group_name_H-M   'P 1'
#
loop_
_entity.id
_entity.type
_entity.pdbx_description
1 polymer ?
#
loop_
_entity_poly.entity_id
_entity_poly.type
_entity_poly.pdbx_seq_one_letter_code
_entity_poly.pdbx_strand_id
1 'polypeptide(L)' 'YKSASSRLLKKEFPQIRQKLWKEHFWSQSFCLITTGGAPIEVIKKYIESQGQRERKRKWDGGKQSI' A
#
# COMPACT_ATOMS: atom_id res chain seq x y z
N TYR A 1 -3.22 -12.95 -1.60
CA TYR A 1 -4.48 -12.38 -2.09
C TYR A 1 -4.32 -11.30 -3.17
N LYS A 2 -3.51 -10.25 -2.98
CA LYS A 2 -3.37 -9.15 -3.96
C LYS A 2 -2.75 -9.58 -5.31
N SER A 3 -1.73 -10.44 -5.29
CA SER A 3 -1.09 -10.94 -6.53
C SER A 3 -2.03 -11.81 -7.36
N ALA A 4 -2.72 -12.75 -6.72
CA ALA A 4 -3.67 -13.66 -7.38
C ALA A 4 -4.83 -12.90 -8.02
N SER A 5 -5.47 -11.99 -7.25
CA SER A 5 -6.56 -11.14 -7.78
C SER A 5 -6.09 -10.24 -8.93
N SER A 6 -4.90 -9.64 -8.82
CA SER A 6 -4.32 -8.85 -9.91
C SER A 6 -4.13 -9.66 -11.19
N ARG A 7 -3.66 -10.91 -11.08
CA ARG A 7 -3.46 -11.79 -12.25
C ARG A 7 -4.79 -12.15 -12.92
N LEU A 8 -5.81 -12.48 -12.13
CA LEU A 8 -7.13 -12.85 -12.64
C LEU A 8 -7.81 -11.67 -13.35
N LEU A 9 -7.87 -10.50 -12.71
CA LEU A 9 -8.51 -9.31 -13.29
C LEU A 9 -7.84 -8.85 -14.58
N LYS A 10 -6.52 -8.96 -14.69
CA LYS A 10 -5.80 -8.65 -15.94
C LYS A 10 -6.02 -9.69 -17.05
N LYS A 11 -6.42 -10.91 -16.70
CA LYS A 11 -6.75 -11.98 -17.66
C LYS A 11 -8.19 -11.81 -18.18
N GLU A 12 -9.12 -11.54 -17.28
CA GLU A 12 -10.55 -11.36 -17.59
C GLU A 12 -10.83 -10.02 -18.28
N PHE A 13 -10.10 -8.96 -17.91
CA PHE A 13 -10.26 -7.62 -18.45
C PHE A 13 -8.93 -7.06 -18.99
N PRO A 14 -8.46 -7.53 -20.16
CA PRO A 14 -7.18 -7.09 -20.74
C PRO A 14 -7.08 -5.57 -20.93
N GLN A 15 -8.20 -4.89 -21.18
CA GLN A 15 -8.29 -3.43 -21.35
C GLN A 15 -7.83 -2.64 -20.13
N ILE A 16 -7.86 -3.22 -18.93
CA ILE A 16 -7.41 -2.54 -17.71
C ILE A 16 -5.91 -2.21 -17.77
N ARG A 17 -5.10 -3.01 -18.48
CA ARG A 17 -3.64 -2.80 -18.59
C ARG A 17 -3.29 -1.41 -19.12
N GLN A 18 -4.10 -0.86 -20.02
CA GLN A 18 -3.93 0.49 -20.56
C GLN A 18 -4.13 1.59 -19.52
N LYS A 19 -4.87 1.30 -18.45
CA LYS A 19 -5.18 2.23 -17.36
C LYS A 19 -4.26 2.07 -16.14
N LEU A 20 -3.39 1.06 -16.13
CA LEU A 20 -2.49 0.81 -15.01
C LEU A 20 -1.19 1.59 -15.16
N TRP A 21 -0.72 2.17 -14.06
CA TRP A 21 0.62 2.71 -14.01
C TRP A 21 1.64 1.58 -13.82
N LYS A 22 2.53 1.39 -14.80
CA LYS A 22 3.61 0.39 -14.77
C LYS A 22 3.12 -1.02 -14.41
N GLU A 23 1.97 -1.43 -14.96
CA GLU A 23 1.36 -2.74 -14.70
C GLU A 23 0.92 -2.98 -13.24
N HIS A 24 0.91 -1.99 -12.35
CA HIS A 24 0.46 -2.19 -10.97
C HIS A 24 -1.05 -2.03 -10.85
N PHE A 25 -1.73 -3.12 -10.47
CA PHE A 25 -3.17 -3.09 -10.20
C PHE A 25 -3.48 -2.63 -8.76
N TRP A 26 -2.72 -3.13 -7.79
CA TRP A 26 -2.85 -2.74 -6.39
C TRP A 26 -1.67 -1.89 -5.95
N SER A 27 -1.89 -0.97 -5.01
CA SER A 27 -0.81 -0.35 -4.23
C SER A 27 0.06 -1.43 -3.58
N GLN A 28 1.34 -1.16 -3.33
CA GLN A 28 2.20 -2.07 -2.58
C GLN A 28 1.77 -2.17 -1.11
N SER A 29 1.28 -1.07 -0.54
CA SER A 29 0.80 -1.00 0.85
C SER A 29 -0.43 -1.87 1.11
N PHE A 30 -0.53 -2.42 2.32
CA PHE A 30 -1.75 -3.08 2.80
C PHE A 30 -2.06 -2.63 4.22
N CYS A 31 -3.34 -2.67 4.59
CA CYS A 31 -3.79 -2.42 5.95
C CYS A 31 -4.17 -3.77 6.56
N LEU A 32 -3.57 -4.10 7.70
CA LEU A 32 -3.92 -5.27 8.49
C LEU A 32 -4.44 -4.76 9.82
N ILE A 33 -5.68 -5.11 10.15
CA ILE A 33 -6.29 -4.71 11.41
C ILE A 33 -6.80 -5.96 12.12
N THR A 34 -6.54 -6.04 13.42
CA THR A 34 -7.05 -7.11 14.27
C THR A 34 -8.55 -6.97 14.43
N THR A 35 -9.27 -8.10 14.43
CA THR A 35 -10.71 -8.12 14.66
C THR A 35 -10.99 -7.85 16.14
N GLY A 36 -11.42 -6.62 16.43
CA GLY A 36 -11.70 -6.15 17.80
C GLY A 36 -12.10 -4.67 17.86
N GLY A 37 -12.76 -4.14 16.83
CA GLY A 37 -13.20 -2.74 16.79
C GLY A 37 -12.16 -1.79 16.19
N ALA A 38 -11.80 -1.99 14.93
CA ALA A 38 -11.17 -0.94 14.14
C ALA A 38 -12.24 0.07 13.76
N PRO A 39 -12.25 1.29 14.34
CA PRO A 39 -13.26 2.28 13.98
C PRO A 39 -13.09 2.66 12.50
N ILE A 40 -14.18 3.01 11.83
CA ILE A 40 -14.19 3.42 10.41
C ILE A 40 -13.19 4.56 10.15
N GLU A 41 -12.94 5.38 11.17
CA GLU A 41 -11.98 6.48 11.19
C GLU A 41 -10.54 6.01 10.96
N VAL A 42 -10.17 4.81 11.42
CA VAL A 42 -8.82 4.24 11.22
C VAL A 42 -8.62 3.84 9.75
N ILE A 43 -9.63 3.24 9.13
CA ILE A 43 -9.61 2.87 7.71
C ILE A 43 -9.53 4.14 6.86
N LYS A 44 -10.35 5.15 7.19
CA LYS A 44 -10.36 6.44 6.49
C LYS A 44 -8.99 7.12 6.54
N LYS A 45 -8.38 7.21 7.73
CA LYS A 45 -7.01 7.74 7.91
C LYS A 45 -5.97 6.95 7.11
N TYR A 46 -6.09 5.62 7.05
CA TYR A 46 -5.17 4.79 6.26
C TYR A 46 -5.26 5.12 4.77
N ILE A 47 -6.47 5.26 4.22
CA ILE A 47 -6.69 5.60 2.80
C ILE A 47 -6.14 7.00 2.50
N GLU A 48 -6.47 7.99 3.33
CA GLU A 48 -6.06 9.39 3.16
C GLU A 48 -4.54 9.60 3.28
N SER A 49 -3.86 8.77 4.07
CA SER A 49 -2.40 8.81 4.20
C SER A 49 -1.66 8.07 3.08
N GLN A 50 -2.33 7.28 2.24
CA GLN A 50 -1.66 6.64 1.10
C GLN A 50 -1.18 7.67 0.08
N GLY A 51 0.06 7.54 -0.38
CA GLY A 51 0.65 8.44 -1.37
C GLY A 51 1.27 9.71 -0.78
N GLN A 52 1.06 10.00 0.52
CA GLN A 52 1.83 11.01 1.23
C GLN A 52 3.25 10.46 1.43
N ARG A 53 4.19 10.93 0.59
CA ARG A 53 5.62 10.66 0.76
C ARG A 53 6.13 11.40 2.00
N GLU A 54 5.95 10.83 3.18
CA GLU A 54 6.85 11.15 4.29
C GLU A 54 8.22 10.56 3.94
N ARG A 55 9.03 11.32 3.21
CA ARG A 55 10.48 11.14 3.18
C ARG A 55 11.02 11.48 4.57
N LYS A 56 10.78 10.64 5.57
CA LYS A 56 11.52 10.64 6.82
C LYS A 56 12.34 9.36 6.91
N ARG A 57 13.40 9.31 6.10
CA ARG A 57 14.65 8.71 6.55
C ARG A 57 15.62 9.86 6.76
N LYS A 58 15.55 10.50 7.93
CA LYS A 58 16.78 11.03 8.53
C LYS A 58 17.40 9.88 9.29
N TRP A 59 18.36 9.24 8.63
CA TRP A 59 19.34 8.41 9.31
C TRP A 59 20.35 9.38 9.90
N ASP A 60 20.19 9.70 11.18
CA ASP A 60 21.20 10.45 11.91
C ASP A 60 22.21 9.41 12.41
N GLY A 61 23.31 9.28 11.66
CA GLY A 61 24.38 8.35 11.98
C GLY A 61 24.96 8.63 13.36
N GLY A 62 24.51 7.89 14.36
CA GLY A 62 25.14 7.80 15.68
C GLY A 62 26.33 6.85 15.61
N LYS A 63 27.55 7.39 15.63
CA LYS A 63 28.80 6.68 15.90
C LYS A 63 28.87 6.30 17.39
N GLN A 64 29.27 5.04 17.65
CA GLN A 64 30.11 4.46 18.73
C GLN A 64 30.14 5.00 20.18
N SER A 65 30.33 4.05 21.11
CA SER A 65 30.73 4.10 22.54
C SER A 65 29.56 3.78 23.49
N ILE A 66 29.53 2.67 24.25
CA ILE A 66 30.56 1.92 24.99
C ILE A 66 30.47 0.42 24.65
#